data_AF-A0A1W2A967-F1
#
_entry.id   AF-A0A1W2A967-F1
#
_cell.length_a   1.000
_cell.length_b   1.000
_cell.length_c   1.000
_cell.angle_alpha   90.00
_cell.angle_beta   90.00
_cell.angle_gamma   90.00
#
_symmetry.space_group_name_H-M   'P 1'
#
loop_
_entity.id
_entity.type
_entity.pdbx_description
1 polymer ?
#
loop_
_entity_poly.entity_id
_entity_poly.type
_entity_poly.pdbx_seq_one_letter_code
_entity_poly.pdbx_strand_id
1 'polypeptide(L)'
;MSDPKTMAVGQSMLVSSDFYFEDREGRAIRPIFQLDAATGERSYRAYPDGGNEKAFDLKIYSHEDLVDQVLLGIPIRCLLPDGKSSNRSSTSKDIVRYVINGEVPRRFWWVNHKQTYKDEHAGGYIWSPKTKKNNTYNLGYDSLTRVRAGDIVISFAWQEIKAIGVASGEHREEPIPASHSQAGEYWDDLGWMVPIEWLPLDHPLVLKPHISSLIELLPRKYSPVQENGDANQGSYLASVSPMLARKILSLLSVTNPEVEATQRLSNSLLGTHGPLEGRLPANQLRKVTSEHIWQAVQVLLEGGTAENFGPSTDYDLLVDEGVRLAPKQVFGLAATAALGFTVRPVHFTAGVGTVCFDLLEEAGYRVVSKGVEVKPVDLLPDSEDQVWAEGYRGLVHHLRRERATGLSNAKKAEFRRKHGKLFCESCHVDPVEIYGEFGEACIEVHHHAVHVAEMGDNHKTTLEDLRCLCANCHRIEHRRLRTLS
;
A
#
# COMPACT_ATOMS: atom_id res chain seq x y z
N MET A 1 32.23 -4.28 17.66
CA MET A 1 30.90 -3.97 18.24
C MET A 1 29.91 -4.93 17.61
N SER A 2 29.20 -5.73 18.41
CA SER A 2 28.22 -6.70 17.90
C SER A 2 27.02 -5.95 17.34
N ASP A 3 26.78 -6.08 16.04
CA ASP A 3 25.56 -5.60 15.38
C ASP A 3 24.36 -6.32 16.04
N PRO A 4 23.41 -5.60 16.68
CA PRO A 4 22.27 -6.20 17.39
C PRO A 4 21.37 -7.03 16.47
N LYS A 5 21.57 -6.94 15.15
CA LYS A 5 20.83 -7.69 14.14
C LYS A 5 21.46 -9.03 13.74
N THR A 6 22.48 -9.53 14.44
CA THR A 6 23.21 -10.75 14.05
C THR A 6 23.35 -11.78 15.17
N MET A 7 23.19 -13.07 14.86
CA MET A 7 23.48 -14.17 15.79
C MET A 7 24.73 -14.93 15.35
N ALA A 8 25.63 -15.23 16.30
CA ALA A 8 26.85 -15.97 16.02
C ALA A 8 26.61 -17.48 15.93
N VAL A 9 27.18 -18.12 14.89
CA VAL A 9 27.19 -19.58 14.74
C VAL A 9 28.63 -20.04 14.51
N GLY A 10 29.37 -20.26 15.60
CA GLY A 10 30.80 -20.59 15.56
C GLY A 10 31.71 -19.36 15.52
N GLN A 11 32.99 -19.56 15.18
CA GLN A 11 34.03 -18.54 15.38
C GLN A 11 34.04 -17.41 14.32
N SER A 12 33.31 -17.53 13.21
CA SER A 12 33.37 -16.56 12.09
C SER A 12 32.11 -16.48 11.21
N MET A 13 31.03 -17.17 11.57
CA MET A 13 29.77 -17.15 10.80
C MET A 13 28.66 -16.45 11.58
N LEU A 14 27.95 -15.56 10.90
CA LEU A 14 26.82 -14.80 11.42
C LEU A 14 25.56 -15.13 10.61
N VAL A 15 24.40 -15.02 11.26
CA VAL A 15 23.09 -15.01 10.58
C VAL A 15 22.36 -13.72 10.83
N SER A 16 21.58 -13.30 9.84
CA SER A 16 20.70 -12.15 10.00
C SER A 16 19.52 -12.54 10.88
N SER A 17 19.20 -11.69 11.85
CA SER A 17 18.01 -11.79 12.69
C SER A 17 16.79 -11.10 12.05
N ASP A 18 17.02 -10.07 11.24
CA ASP A 18 16.00 -9.26 10.57
C ASP A 18 15.67 -9.74 9.16
N PHE A 19 16.42 -10.69 8.61
CA PHE A 19 16.19 -11.29 7.30
C PHE A 19 16.13 -12.80 7.38
N TYR A 20 15.11 -13.39 6.77
CA TYR A 20 15.02 -14.83 6.58
C TYR A 20 14.23 -15.18 5.32
N PHE A 21 14.54 -16.35 4.77
CA PHE A 21 13.70 -16.99 3.77
C PHE A 21 12.75 -17.95 4.45
N GLU A 22 11.64 -18.26 3.80
CA GLU A 22 10.83 -19.42 4.18
C GLU A 22 10.91 -20.50 3.15
N ASP A 23 11.07 -21.72 3.64
CA ASP A 23 11.04 -22.90 2.80
C ASP A 23 9.60 -23.32 2.44
N ARG A 24 9.49 -24.44 1.72
CA ARG A 24 8.20 -24.99 1.28
C ARG A 24 7.30 -25.45 2.42
N GLU A 25 7.90 -25.75 3.56
CA GLU A 25 7.20 -26.15 4.78
C GLU A 25 6.83 -24.93 5.65
N GLY A 26 7.08 -23.71 5.18
CA GLY A 26 6.79 -22.46 5.90
C GLY A 26 7.77 -22.17 7.03
N ARG A 27 8.92 -22.86 7.07
CA ARG A 27 9.92 -22.71 8.12
C ARG A 27 10.89 -21.58 7.77
N ALA A 28 11.20 -20.75 8.76
CA ALA A 28 12.20 -19.70 8.63
C ALA A 28 13.61 -20.32 8.53
N ILE A 29 14.26 -20.12 7.39
CA ILE A 29 15.65 -20.47 7.14
C ILE A 29 16.48 -19.19 6.96
N ARG A 30 17.60 -19.10 7.69
CA ARG A 30 18.38 -17.86 7.79
C ARG A 30 19.70 -17.94 7.05
N PRO A 31 20.00 -17.04 6.09
CA PRO A 31 21.26 -17.08 5.37
C PRO A 31 22.47 -16.94 6.28
N ILE A 32 23.50 -17.73 5.98
CA ILE A 32 24.78 -17.72 6.70
C ILE A 32 25.75 -16.82 5.94
N PHE A 33 26.33 -15.83 6.63
CA PHE A 33 27.35 -14.95 6.07
C PHE A 33 28.60 -14.86 6.95
N GLN A 34 29.67 -14.39 6.33
CA GLN A 34 30.92 -14.00 6.98
C GLN A 34 30.99 -12.47 6.97
N LEU A 35 31.56 -11.90 8.03
CA LEU A 35 31.77 -10.46 8.16
C LEU A 35 33.27 -10.20 8.20
N ASP A 36 33.75 -9.37 7.28
CA ASP A 36 35.11 -8.86 7.35
C ASP A 36 35.20 -7.84 8.49
N ALA A 37 36.07 -8.11 9.47
CA ALA A 37 36.20 -7.28 10.66
C ALA A 37 36.82 -5.91 10.40
N ALA A 38 37.58 -5.74 9.31
CA ALA A 38 38.25 -4.50 8.96
C ALA A 38 37.37 -3.60 8.08
N THR A 39 36.61 -4.18 7.15
CA THR A 39 35.77 -3.43 6.20
C THR A 39 34.29 -3.40 6.57
N GLY A 40 33.83 -4.32 7.42
CA GLY A 40 32.41 -4.54 7.71
C GLY A 40 31.64 -5.17 6.55
N GLU A 41 32.32 -5.61 5.50
CA GLU A 41 31.70 -6.21 4.31
C GLU A 41 31.15 -7.61 4.62
N ARG A 42 29.93 -7.90 4.13
CA ARG A 42 29.29 -9.21 4.26
C ARG A 42 29.55 -10.05 3.02
N SER A 43 30.02 -11.29 3.20
CA SER A 43 30.17 -12.26 2.12
C SER A 43 29.37 -13.53 2.42
N TYR A 44 28.73 -14.07 1.39
CA TYR A 44 27.92 -15.28 1.47
C TYR A 44 28.60 -16.40 0.70
N ARG A 45 28.75 -17.56 1.33
CA ARG A 45 29.38 -18.69 0.65
C ARG A 45 28.36 -19.43 -0.21
N ALA A 46 28.55 -19.36 -1.51
CA ALA A 46 27.73 -20.02 -2.52
C ALA A 46 28.39 -21.34 -2.96
N TYR A 47 27.56 -22.36 -3.21
CA TYR A 47 28.01 -23.71 -3.57
C TYR A 47 27.38 -24.14 -4.90
N PRO A 48 28.03 -23.88 -6.04
CA PRO A 48 27.47 -24.25 -7.34
C PRO A 48 27.14 -25.75 -7.38
N ASP A 49 26.00 -26.07 -8.01
CA ASP A 49 25.48 -27.43 -8.22
C ASP A 49 25.58 -28.39 -7.03
N GLY A 50 25.01 -27.97 -5.89
CA GLY A 50 24.81 -28.86 -4.74
C GLY A 50 26.09 -29.30 -4.04
N GLY A 51 27.22 -28.62 -4.30
CA GLY A 51 28.50 -28.86 -3.62
C GLY A 51 29.54 -29.65 -4.42
N ASN A 52 29.25 -30.01 -5.68
CA ASN A 52 30.22 -30.70 -6.55
C ASN A 52 31.29 -29.75 -7.13
N GLU A 53 30.98 -28.45 -7.23
CA GLU A 53 31.92 -27.42 -7.65
C GLU A 53 32.51 -26.66 -6.44
N LYS A 54 33.68 -26.02 -6.66
CA LYS A 54 34.32 -25.21 -5.63
C LYS A 54 33.41 -24.07 -5.20
N ALA A 55 33.16 -23.98 -3.90
CA ALA A 55 32.45 -22.86 -3.31
C ALA A 55 33.18 -21.55 -3.56
N PHE A 56 32.42 -20.47 -3.79
CA PHE A 56 32.94 -19.12 -3.94
C PHE A 56 32.23 -18.18 -2.97
N ASP A 57 32.90 -17.07 -2.64
CA ASP A 57 32.34 -16.05 -1.75
C ASP A 57 31.70 -14.95 -2.60
N LEU A 58 30.41 -14.72 -2.35
CA LEU A 58 29.58 -13.74 -3.02
C LEU A 58 29.51 -12.48 -2.15
N LYS A 59 29.99 -11.37 -2.68
CA LYS A 59 29.85 -10.05 -2.04
C LYS A 59 28.43 -9.56 -2.25
N ILE A 60 27.78 -9.15 -1.16
CA ILE A 60 26.38 -8.74 -1.12
C ILE A 60 26.32 -7.44 -0.34
N TYR A 61 25.75 -6.39 -0.94
CA TYR A 61 25.70 -5.06 -0.35
C TYR A 61 24.36 -4.76 0.33
N SER A 62 23.32 -5.58 0.06
CA SER A 62 21.99 -5.45 0.66
C SER A 62 21.26 -6.80 0.80
N HIS A 63 20.17 -6.85 1.57
CA HIS A 63 19.31 -8.04 1.59
C HIS A 63 18.66 -8.31 0.22
N GLU A 64 18.42 -7.27 -0.57
CA GLU A 64 17.89 -7.43 -1.93
C GLU A 64 18.89 -8.07 -2.87
N ASP A 65 20.15 -7.64 -2.82
CA ASP A 65 21.21 -8.23 -3.64
C ASP A 65 21.26 -9.74 -3.37
N LEU A 66 21.08 -10.17 -2.12
CA LEU A 66 21.01 -11.60 -1.79
C LEU A 66 19.78 -12.27 -2.40
N VAL A 67 18.61 -11.63 -2.33
CA VAL A 67 17.38 -12.12 -2.96
C VAL A 67 17.57 -12.25 -4.48
N ASP A 68 18.17 -11.26 -5.15
CA ASP A 68 18.45 -11.29 -6.57
C ASP A 68 19.33 -12.48 -6.92
N GLN A 69 20.43 -12.69 -6.19
CA GLN A 69 21.35 -13.80 -6.46
C GLN A 69 20.69 -15.16 -6.25
N VAL A 70 19.85 -15.29 -5.21
CA VAL A 70 19.03 -16.49 -4.98
C VAL A 70 18.04 -16.73 -6.11
N LEU A 71 17.37 -15.68 -6.59
CA LEU A 71 16.41 -15.75 -7.69
C LEU A 71 17.08 -16.04 -9.03
N LEU A 72 18.33 -15.60 -9.22
CA LEU A 72 19.19 -16.00 -10.34
C LEU A 72 19.59 -17.49 -10.28
N GLY A 73 19.27 -18.16 -9.17
CA GLY A 73 19.52 -19.58 -8.94
C GLY A 73 20.83 -19.86 -8.24
N ILE A 74 21.47 -18.85 -7.64
CA ILE A 74 22.69 -19.06 -6.84
C ILE A 74 22.31 -19.74 -5.52
N PRO A 75 22.83 -20.96 -5.28
CA PRO A 75 22.56 -21.71 -4.05
C PRO A 75 23.31 -21.12 -2.86
N ILE A 76 22.58 -20.70 -1.83
CA ILE A 76 23.15 -20.15 -0.59
C ILE A 76 22.89 -21.08 0.59
N ARG A 77 23.82 -21.12 1.55
CA ARG A 77 23.66 -21.91 2.77
C ARG A 77 22.81 -21.16 3.78
N CYS A 78 21.88 -21.87 4.42
CA CYS A 78 21.01 -21.31 5.44
C CYS A 78 21.11 -22.12 6.75
N LEU A 79 20.79 -21.49 7.86
CA LEU A 79 20.50 -22.13 9.13
C LEU A 79 19.02 -22.51 9.19
N LEU A 80 18.77 -23.76 9.58
CA LEU A 80 17.45 -24.33 9.79
C LEU A 80 16.90 -23.90 11.17
N PRO A 81 15.58 -24.04 11.41
CA PRO A 81 14.98 -23.71 12.71
C PRO A 81 15.58 -24.46 13.89
N ASP A 82 16.15 -25.65 13.68
CA ASP A 82 16.81 -26.46 14.71
C ASP A 82 18.25 -25.99 15.03
N GLY A 83 18.70 -24.88 14.43
CA GLY A 83 20.02 -24.31 14.64
C GLY A 83 21.15 -25.03 13.88
N LYS A 84 20.82 -26.02 13.03
CA LYS A 84 21.82 -26.66 12.18
C LYS A 84 21.92 -25.96 10.84
N SER A 85 23.12 -25.95 10.27
CA SER A 85 23.28 -25.54 8.88
C SER A 85 22.55 -26.52 7.98
N SER A 86 21.87 -26.03 6.96
CA SER A 86 21.25 -26.87 5.94
C SER A 86 22.32 -27.74 5.26
N ASN A 87 22.02 -29.03 5.10
CA ASN A 87 22.88 -29.97 4.38
C ASN A 87 22.86 -29.73 2.86
N ARG A 88 21.82 -29.04 2.36
CA ARG A 88 21.70 -28.57 0.98
C ARG A 88 21.57 -27.05 0.96
N SER A 89 22.22 -26.40 0.01
CA SER A 89 22.03 -24.97 -0.24
C SER A 89 20.61 -24.71 -0.75
N SER A 90 19.99 -23.63 -0.29
CA SER A 90 18.66 -23.22 -0.72
C SER A 90 18.74 -22.42 -2.02
N THR A 91 17.84 -22.72 -2.94
CA THR A 91 17.70 -22.02 -4.23
C THR A 91 16.32 -21.38 -4.35
N SER A 92 16.06 -20.64 -5.42
CA SER A 92 14.72 -20.12 -5.76
C SER A 92 13.62 -21.18 -5.77
N LYS A 93 13.94 -22.47 -5.96
CA LYS A 93 12.96 -23.56 -5.88
C LYS A 93 12.50 -23.86 -4.46
N ASP A 94 13.39 -23.73 -3.50
CA ASP A 94 13.17 -24.07 -2.09
C ASP A 94 12.50 -22.91 -1.36
N ILE A 95 12.68 -21.68 -1.87
CA ILE A 95 12.28 -20.45 -1.19
C ILE A 95 10.88 -20.02 -1.63
N VAL A 96 9.94 -20.07 -0.69
CA VAL A 96 8.54 -19.69 -0.88
C VAL A 96 8.27 -18.24 -0.52
N ARG A 97 8.96 -17.65 0.45
CA ARG A 97 8.95 -16.21 0.74
C ARG A 97 10.27 -15.72 1.31
N TYR A 98 10.45 -14.40 1.35
CA TYR A 98 11.51 -13.75 2.12
C TYR A 98 10.88 -12.66 2.98
N VAL A 99 11.47 -12.42 4.14
CA VAL A 99 11.00 -11.47 5.14
C VAL A 99 12.15 -10.56 5.51
N ILE A 100 11.91 -9.25 5.52
CA ILE A 100 12.89 -8.21 5.85
C ILE A 100 12.29 -7.33 6.95
N ASN A 101 12.96 -7.22 8.10
CA ASN A 101 12.49 -6.49 9.28
C ASN A 101 11.06 -6.88 9.74
N GLY A 102 10.65 -8.13 9.53
CA GLY A 102 9.30 -8.61 9.86
C GLY A 102 8.24 -8.33 8.78
N GLU A 103 8.59 -7.63 7.72
CA GLU A 103 7.70 -7.38 6.58
C GLU A 103 7.97 -8.38 5.45
N VAL A 104 6.91 -8.75 4.72
CA VAL A 104 7.01 -9.59 3.52
C VAL A 104 6.97 -8.68 2.30
N PRO A 105 8.10 -8.45 1.59
CA PRO A 105 8.11 -7.58 0.44
C PRO A 105 7.29 -8.16 -0.71
N ARG A 106 6.73 -7.27 -1.54
CA ARG A 106 6.02 -7.66 -2.76
C ARG A 106 6.94 -8.38 -3.72
N ARG A 107 6.39 -9.35 -4.44
CA ARG A 107 7.11 -10.09 -5.47
C ARG A 107 6.80 -9.59 -6.86
N PHE A 108 7.72 -9.93 -7.76
CA PHE A 108 7.57 -9.72 -9.17
C PHE A 108 7.45 -11.06 -9.88
N TRP A 109 6.48 -11.11 -10.77
CA TRP A 109 6.20 -12.26 -11.62
C TRP A 109 6.23 -11.85 -13.08
N TRP A 110 6.56 -12.79 -13.94
CA TRP A 110 6.49 -12.64 -15.39
C TRP A 110 5.61 -13.74 -15.95
N VAL A 111 4.54 -13.36 -16.66
CA VAL A 111 3.63 -14.30 -17.30
C VAL A 111 3.82 -14.32 -18.82
N ASN A 112 4.06 -15.51 -19.37
CA ASN A 112 4.11 -15.77 -20.79
C ASN A 112 2.77 -16.36 -21.26
N HIS A 113 1.88 -15.52 -21.79
CA HIS A 113 0.50 -15.91 -22.08
C HIS A 113 0.03 -15.54 -23.48
N LYS A 114 0.89 -15.65 -24.50
CA LYS A 114 0.54 -15.34 -25.91
C LYS A 114 -0.77 -15.99 -26.38
N GLN A 115 -1.08 -17.20 -25.93
CA GLN A 115 -2.27 -17.95 -26.36
C GLN A 115 -3.57 -17.50 -25.69
N THR A 116 -3.49 -17.08 -24.43
CA THR A 116 -4.63 -16.74 -23.56
C THR A 116 -4.70 -15.25 -23.23
N TYR A 117 -3.80 -14.45 -23.80
CA TYR A 117 -3.62 -13.02 -23.52
C TYR A 117 -4.94 -12.24 -23.52
N LYS A 118 -5.75 -12.39 -24.56
CA LYS A 118 -7.01 -11.62 -24.71
C LYS A 118 -7.99 -11.92 -23.59
N ASP A 119 -8.15 -13.20 -23.27
CA ASP A 119 -9.11 -13.67 -22.27
C ASP A 119 -8.66 -13.31 -20.85
N GLU A 120 -7.37 -13.49 -20.57
CA GLU A 120 -6.76 -13.18 -19.28
C GLU A 120 -6.79 -11.67 -18.97
N HIS A 121 -6.60 -10.82 -19.99
CA HIS A 121 -6.71 -9.37 -19.83
C HIS A 121 -8.16 -8.93 -19.66
N ALA A 122 -9.06 -9.39 -20.53
CA ALA A 122 -10.46 -9.01 -20.47
C ALA A 122 -11.15 -9.52 -19.18
N GLY A 123 -10.74 -10.70 -18.70
CA GLY A 123 -11.28 -11.32 -17.49
C GLY A 123 -10.58 -10.90 -16.19
N GLY A 124 -9.46 -10.19 -16.25
CA GLY A 124 -8.74 -9.75 -15.05
C GLY A 124 -8.13 -10.91 -14.24
N TYR A 125 -7.46 -11.86 -14.91
CA TYR A 125 -6.86 -13.01 -14.24
C TYR A 125 -5.64 -13.56 -14.98
N ILE A 126 -4.87 -14.42 -14.31
CA ILE A 126 -3.99 -15.42 -14.93
C ILE A 126 -4.47 -16.81 -14.53
N TRP A 127 -4.34 -17.80 -15.41
CA TRP A 127 -4.82 -19.16 -15.16
C TRP A 127 -3.90 -20.22 -15.76
N SER A 128 -3.68 -21.31 -15.03
CA SER A 128 -2.96 -22.48 -15.54
C SER A 128 -3.52 -23.80 -14.98
N PRO A 129 -3.40 -24.92 -15.70
CA PRO A 129 -3.73 -26.23 -15.14
C PRO A 129 -2.78 -26.57 -13.96
N LYS A 130 -3.19 -27.47 -13.06
CA LYS A 130 -2.34 -27.86 -11.91
C LYS A 130 -1.12 -28.68 -12.35
N THR A 131 -1.26 -29.48 -13.40
CA THR A 131 -0.21 -30.34 -13.97
C THR A 131 -0.19 -30.24 -15.49
N LYS A 132 0.89 -30.71 -16.12
CA LYS A 132 0.90 -30.93 -17.58
C LYS A 132 -0.01 -32.11 -17.95
N LYS A 133 -0.37 -32.23 -19.24
CA LYS A 133 -1.17 -33.36 -19.78
C LYS A 133 -0.69 -34.76 -19.38
N ASN A 134 0.61 -34.92 -19.11
CA ASN A 134 1.22 -36.19 -18.68
C ASN A 134 1.35 -36.32 -17.15
N ASN A 135 0.59 -35.53 -16.38
CA ASN A 135 0.66 -35.43 -14.92
C ASN A 135 2.05 -35.11 -14.35
N THR A 136 2.92 -34.49 -15.15
CA THR A 136 4.24 -34.04 -14.65
C THR A 136 4.16 -32.65 -14.05
N TYR A 137 5.00 -32.43 -13.03
CA TYR A 137 5.17 -31.15 -12.35
C TYR A 137 5.66 -30.06 -13.30
N ASN A 138 5.10 -28.86 -13.17
CA ASN A 138 5.56 -27.65 -13.85
C ASN A 138 5.76 -26.55 -12.80
N LEU A 139 6.98 -26.01 -12.71
CA LEU A 139 7.28 -24.93 -11.78
C LEU A 139 6.41 -23.70 -12.04
N GLY A 140 6.12 -23.38 -13.30
CA GLY A 140 5.29 -22.24 -13.65
C GLY A 140 3.84 -22.37 -13.16
N TYR A 141 3.29 -23.58 -13.09
CA TYR A 141 1.94 -23.80 -12.56
C TYR A 141 1.94 -23.74 -11.03
N ASP A 142 2.97 -24.34 -10.42
CA ASP A 142 3.22 -24.26 -8.97
C ASP A 142 3.46 -22.82 -8.50
N SER A 143 4.08 -21.97 -9.34
CA SER A 143 4.31 -20.55 -9.05
C SER A 143 3.01 -19.79 -8.80
N LEU A 144 1.88 -20.15 -9.43
CA LEU A 144 0.60 -19.46 -9.19
C LEU A 144 0.19 -19.58 -7.71
N THR A 145 0.45 -20.72 -7.08
CA THR A 145 0.14 -20.96 -5.66
C THR A 145 0.92 -20.05 -4.70
N ARG A 146 1.95 -19.37 -5.22
CA ARG A 146 2.85 -18.51 -4.46
C ARG A 146 2.57 -17.02 -4.66
N VAL A 147 1.66 -16.66 -5.59
CA VAL A 147 1.27 -15.27 -5.85
C VAL A 147 0.37 -14.79 -4.71
N ARG A 148 0.59 -13.55 -4.27
CA ARG A 148 -0.21 -12.90 -3.23
C ARG A 148 -0.80 -11.58 -3.70
N ALA A 149 -1.85 -11.14 -3.02
CA ALA A 149 -2.38 -9.80 -3.19
C ALA A 149 -1.26 -8.74 -3.06
N GLY A 150 -1.21 -7.81 -4.01
CA GLY A 150 -0.20 -6.77 -4.10
C GLY A 150 1.04 -7.11 -4.92
N ASP A 151 1.28 -8.38 -5.26
CA ASP A 151 2.39 -8.78 -6.14
C ASP A 151 2.21 -8.16 -7.54
N ILE A 152 3.33 -7.86 -8.19
CA ILE A 152 3.36 -7.26 -9.52
C ILE A 152 3.58 -8.33 -10.58
N VAL A 153 2.78 -8.30 -11.64
CA VAL A 153 2.83 -9.26 -12.75
C VAL A 153 3.15 -8.55 -14.06
N ILE A 154 4.24 -8.94 -14.71
CA ILE A 154 4.65 -8.42 -16.01
C ILE A 154 4.02 -9.32 -17.09
N SER A 155 3.12 -8.74 -17.89
CA SER A 155 2.46 -9.45 -19.01
C SER A 155 3.36 -9.48 -20.23
N PHE A 156 3.67 -10.67 -20.73
CA PHE A 156 4.45 -10.86 -21.95
C PHE A 156 3.72 -11.70 -23.00
N ALA A 157 3.54 -11.10 -24.18
CA ALA A 157 2.94 -11.75 -25.33
C ALA A 157 3.50 -11.16 -26.64
N TRP A 158 3.67 -12.02 -27.66
CA TRP A 158 4.23 -11.62 -28.97
C TRP A 158 5.56 -10.85 -28.90
N GLN A 159 6.48 -11.28 -28.04
CA GLN A 159 7.80 -10.64 -27.83
C GLN A 159 7.74 -9.22 -27.24
N GLU A 160 6.59 -8.84 -26.70
CA GLU A 160 6.35 -7.54 -26.10
C GLU A 160 5.85 -7.67 -24.67
N ILE A 161 6.27 -6.73 -23.82
CA ILE A 161 5.62 -6.48 -22.55
C ILE A 161 4.42 -5.59 -22.81
N LYS A 162 3.23 -6.10 -22.50
CA LYS A 162 1.94 -5.53 -22.95
C LYS A 162 1.14 -4.85 -21.85
N ALA A 163 1.33 -5.28 -20.60
CA ALA A 163 0.63 -4.78 -19.43
C ALA A 163 1.47 -4.97 -18.17
N ILE A 164 1.18 -4.17 -17.14
CA ILE A 164 1.60 -4.40 -15.77
C ILE A 164 0.35 -4.74 -14.96
N GLY A 165 0.36 -5.86 -14.26
CA GLY A 165 -0.73 -6.30 -13.41
C GLY A 165 -0.39 -6.17 -11.93
N VAL A 166 -1.40 -5.92 -11.10
CA VAL A 166 -1.32 -6.11 -9.66
C VAL A 166 -2.24 -7.26 -9.29
N ALA A 167 -1.71 -8.28 -8.61
CA ALA A 167 -2.57 -9.34 -8.09
C ALA A 167 -3.51 -8.75 -7.03
N SER A 168 -4.82 -8.88 -7.22
CA SER A 168 -5.83 -8.38 -6.27
C SER A 168 -6.17 -9.39 -5.18
N GLY A 169 -5.70 -10.63 -5.33
CA GLY A 169 -5.94 -11.73 -4.39
C GLY A 169 -4.90 -12.84 -4.53
N GLU A 170 -5.02 -13.87 -3.70
CA GLU A 170 -4.26 -15.11 -3.84
C GLU A 170 -4.90 -16.07 -4.85
N HIS A 171 -4.21 -17.17 -5.12
CA HIS A 171 -4.69 -18.21 -6.02
C HIS A 171 -5.95 -18.92 -5.51
N ARG A 172 -6.78 -19.37 -6.44
CA ARG A 172 -7.95 -20.22 -6.18
C ARG A 172 -8.10 -21.32 -7.22
N GLU A 173 -8.78 -22.39 -6.84
CA GLU A 173 -9.14 -23.47 -7.75
C GLU A 173 -10.32 -23.04 -8.61
N GLU A 174 -10.14 -23.05 -9.93
CA GLU A 174 -11.18 -22.65 -10.89
C GLU A 174 -11.13 -23.57 -12.11
N PRO A 175 -12.28 -23.88 -12.74
CA PRO A 175 -12.30 -24.59 -14.01
C PRO A 175 -11.58 -23.76 -15.09
N ILE A 176 -11.13 -24.43 -16.15
CA ILE A 176 -10.61 -23.73 -17.32
C ILE A 176 -11.67 -22.76 -17.87
N PRO A 177 -11.33 -21.48 -18.10
CA PRO A 177 -12.30 -20.55 -18.65
C PRO A 177 -12.79 -21.02 -20.03
N ALA A 178 -14.11 -21.02 -20.24
CA ALA A 178 -14.72 -21.55 -21.47
C ALA A 178 -14.26 -20.82 -22.75
N SER A 179 -13.74 -19.60 -22.63
CA SER A 179 -13.17 -18.82 -23.73
C SER A 179 -11.80 -19.34 -24.20
N HIS A 180 -11.09 -20.09 -23.36
CA HIS A 180 -9.76 -20.59 -23.70
C HIS A 180 -9.84 -21.52 -24.90
N SER A 181 -8.96 -21.30 -25.87
CA SER A 181 -8.90 -22.14 -27.08
C SER A 181 -8.66 -23.64 -26.78
N GLN A 182 -8.16 -23.96 -25.58
CA GLN A 182 -7.92 -25.31 -25.09
C GLN A 182 -9.01 -25.84 -24.14
N ALA A 183 -10.09 -25.07 -23.90
CA ALA A 183 -11.20 -25.50 -23.03
C ALA A 183 -11.81 -26.85 -23.48
N GLY A 184 -11.77 -27.12 -24.79
CA GLY A 184 -12.20 -28.39 -25.37
C GLY A 184 -11.35 -29.62 -25.00
N GLU A 185 -10.13 -29.43 -24.49
CA GLU A 185 -9.17 -30.52 -24.21
C GLU A 185 -9.08 -30.92 -22.73
N TYR A 186 -9.70 -30.15 -21.82
CA TYR A 186 -9.61 -30.31 -20.36
C TYR A 186 -11.00 -30.24 -19.71
N TRP A 187 -11.94 -31.05 -20.19
CA TRP A 187 -13.30 -31.12 -19.61
C TRP A 187 -13.19 -31.68 -18.18
N ASP A 188 -13.63 -30.89 -17.20
CA ASP A 188 -13.67 -31.16 -15.75
C ASP A 188 -12.38 -30.95 -14.92
N ASP A 189 -11.27 -30.48 -15.50
CA ASP A 189 -10.04 -30.24 -14.72
C ASP A 189 -10.00 -28.85 -14.06
N LEU A 190 -9.87 -28.83 -12.73
CA LEU A 190 -9.59 -27.62 -11.95
C LEU A 190 -8.13 -27.17 -12.16
N GLY A 191 -7.96 -25.90 -12.49
CA GLY A 191 -6.66 -25.22 -12.55
C GLY A 191 -6.47 -24.24 -11.38
N TRP A 192 -5.33 -23.55 -11.40
CA TRP A 192 -5.05 -22.41 -10.54
C TRP A 192 -5.37 -21.12 -11.27
N MET A 193 -6.08 -20.22 -10.60
CA MET A 193 -6.42 -18.89 -11.06
C MET A 193 -5.94 -17.86 -10.06
N VAL A 194 -5.36 -16.76 -10.52
CA VAL A 194 -5.05 -15.59 -9.68
C VAL A 194 -5.74 -14.36 -10.30
N PRO A 195 -6.54 -13.59 -9.52
CA PRO A 195 -7.16 -12.37 -10.02
C PRO A 195 -6.13 -11.25 -10.13
N ILE A 196 -6.11 -10.57 -11.28
CA ILE A 196 -5.15 -9.52 -11.62
C ILE A 196 -5.90 -8.26 -12.08
N GLU A 197 -5.55 -7.13 -11.49
CA GLU A 197 -5.90 -5.81 -12.00
C GLU A 197 -4.86 -5.40 -13.04
N TRP A 198 -5.22 -5.47 -14.32
CA TRP A 198 -4.32 -5.15 -15.43
C TRP A 198 -4.31 -3.66 -15.75
N LEU A 199 -3.11 -3.10 -15.83
CA LEU A 199 -2.81 -1.83 -16.45
C LEU A 199 -2.23 -2.10 -17.85
N PRO A 200 -3.05 -2.04 -18.92
CA PRO A 200 -2.57 -2.18 -20.28
C PRO A 200 -1.61 -1.04 -20.64
N LEU A 201 -0.60 -1.31 -21.46
CA LEU A 201 0.35 -0.31 -21.92
C LEU A 201 -0.09 0.26 -23.28
N ASP A 202 -0.19 1.58 -23.36
CA ASP A 202 -0.42 2.29 -24.64
C ASP A 202 0.75 2.07 -25.60
N HIS A 203 1.96 1.98 -25.05
CA HIS A 203 3.18 1.71 -25.80
C HIS A 203 3.88 0.46 -25.23
N PRO A 204 3.52 -0.74 -25.73
CA PRO A 204 4.17 -1.98 -25.35
C PRO A 204 5.68 -1.95 -25.58
N LEU A 205 6.45 -2.58 -24.68
CA LEU A 205 7.90 -2.68 -24.81
C LEU A 205 8.27 -3.93 -25.60
N VAL A 206 8.78 -3.74 -26.83
CA VAL A 206 9.41 -4.82 -27.59
C VAL A 206 10.70 -5.23 -26.88
N LEU A 207 10.81 -6.49 -26.45
CA LEU A 207 11.91 -6.93 -25.56
C LEU A 207 13.25 -7.08 -26.29
N LYS A 208 13.23 -7.55 -27.54
CA LYS A 208 14.44 -7.94 -28.29
C LYS A 208 15.52 -6.85 -28.37
N PRO A 209 15.20 -5.58 -28.66
CA PRO A 209 16.21 -4.50 -28.65
C PRO A 209 16.91 -4.30 -27.30
N HIS A 210 16.27 -4.71 -26.20
CA HIS A 210 16.77 -4.49 -24.84
C HIS A 210 17.41 -5.74 -24.23
N ILE A 211 17.33 -6.90 -24.89
CA ILE A 211 17.71 -8.20 -24.29
C ILE A 211 19.18 -8.24 -23.86
N SER A 212 20.08 -7.59 -24.60
CA SER A 212 21.50 -7.49 -24.26
C SER A 212 21.75 -6.82 -22.91
N SER A 213 20.88 -5.89 -22.51
CA SER A 213 20.94 -5.21 -21.21
C SER A 213 20.21 -5.96 -20.08
N LEU A 214 19.49 -7.03 -20.40
CA LEU A 214 18.67 -7.80 -19.46
C LEU A 214 19.23 -9.21 -19.19
N ILE A 215 20.06 -9.75 -20.09
CA ILE A 215 20.59 -11.13 -20.02
C ILE A 215 21.19 -11.47 -18.66
N GLU A 216 21.98 -10.57 -18.07
CA GLU A 216 22.66 -10.82 -16.79
C GLU A 216 21.70 -10.81 -15.59
N LEU A 217 20.51 -10.24 -15.78
CA LEU A 217 19.45 -10.16 -14.77
C LEU A 217 18.42 -11.28 -14.93
N LEU A 218 18.51 -12.10 -15.99
CA LEU A 218 17.61 -13.23 -16.22
C LEU A 218 18.01 -14.43 -15.35
N PRO A 219 17.04 -15.14 -14.74
CA PRO A 219 17.33 -16.35 -13.99
C PRO A 219 18.04 -17.41 -14.84
N ARG A 220 19.14 -18.00 -14.35
CA ARG A 220 19.86 -19.06 -15.09
C ARG A 220 19.01 -20.31 -15.33
N LYS A 221 18.10 -20.60 -14.39
CA LYS A 221 17.11 -21.68 -14.48
C LYS A 221 15.71 -21.05 -14.33
N TYR A 222 14.75 -21.55 -15.11
CA TYR A 222 13.36 -21.05 -15.10
C TYR A 222 13.20 -19.60 -15.54
N SER A 223 14.13 -19.10 -16.37
CA SER A 223 13.98 -17.79 -17.00
C SER A 223 12.64 -17.69 -17.74
N PRO A 224 11.94 -16.54 -17.68
CA PRO A 224 10.76 -16.33 -18.52
C PRO A 224 11.09 -16.32 -20.02
N VAL A 225 12.29 -15.86 -20.39
CA VAL A 225 12.72 -15.72 -21.79
C VAL A 225 14.11 -16.31 -22.02
N GLN A 226 14.40 -16.66 -23.25
CA GLN A 226 15.72 -17.10 -23.71
C GLN A 226 16.66 -15.90 -23.89
N GLU A 227 17.97 -16.16 -24.04
CA GLU A 227 18.97 -15.13 -24.31
C GLU A 227 18.70 -14.34 -25.60
N ASN A 228 17.97 -14.92 -26.56
CA ASN A 228 17.56 -14.24 -27.79
C ASN A 228 16.26 -13.40 -27.63
N GLY A 229 15.68 -13.37 -26.44
CA GLY A 229 14.45 -12.63 -26.11
C GLY A 229 13.15 -13.34 -26.46
N ASP A 230 13.19 -14.57 -26.96
CA ASP A 230 12.00 -15.38 -27.19
C ASP A 230 11.48 -16.00 -25.88
N ALA A 231 10.16 -16.14 -25.76
CA ALA A 231 9.56 -16.79 -24.59
C ALA A 231 10.04 -18.24 -24.43
N ASN A 232 10.31 -18.66 -23.19
CA ASN A 232 10.62 -20.06 -22.90
C ASN A 232 9.37 -20.93 -22.96
N GLN A 233 9.38 -21.93 -23.86
CA GLN A 233 8.27 -22.88 -23.98
C GLN A 233 8.12 -23.69 -22.68
N GLY A 234 6.93 -23.63 -22.07
CA GLY A 234 6.62 -24.32 -20.81
C GLY A 234 6.88 -23.51 -19.53
N SER A 235 7.40 -22.28 -19.64
CA SER A 235 7.49 -21.32 -18.53
C SER A 235 6.29 -20.37 -18.59
N TYR A 236 5.18 -20.75 -17.95
CA TYR A 236 3.97 -19.90 -17.92
C TYR A 236 4.16 -18.71 -16.97
N LEU A 237 4.50 -18.96 -15.70
CA LEU A 237 4.74 -17.94 -14.69
C LEU A 237 6.13 -18.12 -14.05
N ALA A 238 6.99 -17.11 -14.19
CA ALA A 238 8.32 -17.11 -13.60
C ALA A 238 8.45 -16.03 -12.52
N SER A 239 9.13 -16.35 -11.42
CA SER A 239 9.53 -15.34 -10.44
C SER A 239 10.63 -14.47 -11.05
N VAL A 240 10.52 -13.16 -10.85
CA VAL A 240 11.44 -12.15 -11.34
C VAL A 240 12.14 -11.49 -10.17
N SER A 241 13.43 -11.20 -10.35
CA SER A 241 14.23 -10.52 -9.36
C SER A 241 13.84 -9.03 -9.26
N PRO A 242 13.88 -8.40 -8.07
CA PRO A 242 13.65 -6.97 -7.94
C PRO A 242 14.49 -6.13 -8.92
N MET A 243 15.77 -6.46 -9.13
CA MET A 243 16.62 -5.76 -10.09
C MET A 243 16.12 -5.88 -11.54
N LEU A 244 15.76 -7.08 -11.99
CA LEU A 244 15.21 -7.28 -13.33
C LEU A 244 13.89 -6.51 -13.50
N ALA A 245 12.99 -6.59 -12.52
CA ALA A 245 11.73 -5.88 -12.55
C ALA A 245 11.92 -4.36 -12.61
N ARG A 246 12.80 -3.79 -11.78
CA ARG A 246 13.13 -2.36 -11.82
C ARG A 246 13.71 -1.93 -13.16
N LYS A 247 14.58 -2.74 -13.75
CA LYS A 247 15.16 -2.46 -15.07
C LYS A 247 14.08 -2.42 -16.15
N ILE A 248 13.14 -3.36 -16.12
CA ILE A 248 11.99 -3.41 -17.04
C ILE A 248 11.08 -2.19 -16.84
N LEU A 249 10.68 -1.90 -15.60
CA LEU A 249 9.83 -0.75 -15.28
C LEU A 249 10.50 0.56 -15.70
N SER A 250 11.82 0.69 -15.51
CA SER A 250 12.59 1.85 -15.98
C SER A 250 12.56 2.02 -17.50
N LEU A 251 12.53 0.92 -18.27
CA LEU A 251 12.41 1.00 -19.74
C LEU A 251 10.99 1.42 -20.16
N LEU A 252 9.98 1.04 -19.37
CA LEU A 252 8.57 1.37 -19.63
C LEU A 252 8.18 2.80 -19.21
N SER A 253 8.73 3.31 -18.11
CA SER A 253 8.38 4.64 -17.58
C SER A 253 8.81 5.78 -18.48
N VAL A 254 9.77 5.55 -19.39
CA VAL A 254 10.18 6.55 -20.40
C VAL A 254 9.03 6.84 -21.38
N THR A 255 8.13 5.88 -21.58
CA THR A 255 7.07 5.94 -22.60
C THR A 255 5.65 5.90 -22.03
N ASN A 256 5.45 5.54 -20.76
CA ASN A 256 4.13 5.34 -20.17
C ASN A 256 4.00 6.06 -18.80
N PRO A 257 3.35 7.24 -18.71
CA PRO A 257 3.16 7.99 -17.46
C PRO A 257 2.42 7.22 -16.34
N GLU A 258 1.52 6.30 -16.71
CA GLU A 258 0.81 5.45 -15.75
C GLU A 258 1.71 4.35 -15.16
N VAL A 259 2.70 3.88 -15.93
CA VAL A 259 3.76 3.00 -15.42
C VAL A 259 4.68 3.76 -14.50
N GLU A 260 4.94 5.05 -14.74
CA GLU A 260 5.70 5.88 -13.81
C GLU A 260 5.00 6.00 -12.46
N ALA A 261 3.66 6.17 -12.43
CA ALA A 261 2.88 6.15 -11.21
C ALA A 261 2.91 4.78 -10.50
N THR A 262 2.85 3.68 -11.27
CA THR A 262 2.94 2.31 -10.76
C THR A 262 4.34 1.96 -10.27
N GLN A 263 5.39 2.48 -10.92
CA GLN A 263 6.79 2.33 -10.51
C GLN A 263 7.06 3.12 -9.23
N ARG A 264 6.49 4.32 -9.08
CA ARG A 264 6.55 5.09 -7.82
C ARG A 264 5.84 4.37 -6.67
N LEU A 265 4.69 3.76 -6.93
CA LEU A 265 3.98 2.91 -5.96
C LEU A 265 4.79 1.64 -5.64
N SER A 266 5.27 0.93 -6.65
CA SER A 266 6.09 -0.29 -6.49
C SER A 266 7.38 0.01 -5.70
N ASN A 267 8.09 1.08 -6.05
CA ASN A 267 9.31 1.51 -5.34
C ASN A 267 9.03 1.98 -3.90
N SER A 268 7.84 2.55 -3.63
CA SER A 268 7.38 2.85 -2.26
C SER A 268 7.01 1.59 -1.46
N LEU A 269 6.74 0.47 -2.13
CA LEU A 269 6.23 -0.79 -1.56
C LEU A 269 7.26 -1.93 -1.52
N LEU A 270 8.45 -1.72 -2.12
CA LEU A 270 9.56 -2.69 -2.17
C LEU A 270 10.60 -2.48 -1.06
N GLY A 271 10.37 -1.57 -0.12
CA GLY A 271 11.28 -1.35 1.01
C GLY A 271 12.67 -0.80 0.62
N THR A 272 12.82 -0.26 -0.59
CA THR A 272 14.10 0.19 -1.14
C THR A 272 14.02 1.57 -1.75
N HIS A 273 13.92 2.56 -0.88
CA HIS A 273 15.09 3.22 -0.37
C HIS A 273 14.68 3.77 1.01
N GLY A 274 15.60 4.48 1.66
CA GLY A 274 15.20 5.48 2.63
C GLY A 274 14.19 6.50 2.05
N PRO A 275 13.86 7.55 2.81
CA PRO A 275 12.74 8.46 2.52
C PRO A 275 12.68 8.89 1.05
N LEU A 276 11.48 8.83 0.45
CA LEU A 276 11.22 9.25 -0.92
C LEU A 276 11.97 10.55 -1.25
N GLU A 277 12.92 10.50 -2.17
CA GLU A 277 13.58 11.72 -2.62
C GLU A 277 12.72 12.40 -3.68
N GLY A 278 12.25 13.61 -3.38
CA GLY A 278 11.52 14.47 -4.32
C GLY A 278 10.05 14.69 -3.98
N ARG A 279 9.38 15.47 -4.84
CA ARG A 279 7.98 15.88 -4.66
C ARG A 279 7.01 14.77 -5.07
N LEU A 280 6.01 14.53 -4.23
CA LEU A 280 4.88 13.67 -4.54
C LEU A 280 3.95 14.36 -5.55
N PRO A 281 3.38 13.60 -6.50
CA PRO A 281 2.42 14.15 -7.45
C PRO A 281 1.09 14.46 -6.76
N ALA A 282 0.37 15.45 -7.29
CA ALA A 282 -0.88 15.96 -6.72
C ALA A 282 -1.96 14.89 -6.52
N ASN A 283 -2.07 13.93 -7.44
CA ASN A 283 -3.03 12.83 -7.34
C ASN A 283 -2.80 11.90 -6.14
N GLN A 284 -1.55 11.69 -5.71
CA GLN A 284 -1.25 10.92 -4.50
C GLN A 284 -1.60 11.72 -3.26
N LEU A 285 -1.26 13.01 -3.24
CA LEU A 285 -1.63 13.90 -2.13
C LEU A 285 -3.15 14.00 -1.97
N ARG A 286 -3.92 13.96 -3.07
CA ARG A 286 -5.40 13.94 -3.06
C ARG A 286 -6.03 12.65 -2.55
N LYS A 287 -5.24 11.63 -2.19
CA LYS A 287 -5.75 10.47 -1.42
C LYS A 287 -5.97 10.79 0.05
N VAL A 288 -5.40 11.90 0.55
CA VAL A 288 -5.66 12.38 1.90
C VAL A 288 -7.12 12.83 1.98
N THR A 289 -7.83 12.31 2.98
CA THR A 289 -9.25 12.58 3.20
C THR A 289 -9.44 13.47 4.43
N SER A 290 -10.64 14.03 4.60
CA SER A 290 -10.99 14.81 5.80
C SER A 290 -10.87 13.99 7.09
N GLU A 291 -11.09 12.66 7.02
CA GLU A 291 -10.87 11.73 8.14
C GLU A 291 -9.40 11.73 8.59
N HIS A 292 -8.46 11.57 7.64
CA HIS A 292 -7.02 11.59 7.92
C HIS A 292 -6.56 12.94 8.50
N ILE A 293 -7.08 14.05 7.97
CA ILE A 293 -6.73 15.40 8.43
C ILE A 293 -7.24 15.61 9.86
N TRP A 294 -8.48 15.23 10.16
CA TRP A 294 -9.03 15.36 11.51
C TRP A 294 -8.24 14.52 12.52
N GLN A 295 -7.89 13.27 12.19
CA GLN A 295 -7.05 12.42 13.04
C GLN A 295 -5.69 13.08 13.31
N ALA A 296 -5.05 13.63 12.27
CA ALA A 296 -3.78 14.35 12.42
C ALA A 296 -3.88 15.58 13.33
N VAL A 297 -4.99 16.32 13.26
CA VAL A 297 -5.28 17.45 14.16
C VAL A 297 -5.39 16.95 15.61
N GLN A 298 -6.15 15.88 15.87
CA GLN A 298 -6.29 15.33 17.22
C GLN A 298 -4.94 14.90 17.81
N VAL A 299 -4.12 14.18 17.02
CA VAL A 299 -2.77 13.76 17.45
C VAL A 299 -1.91 14.96 17.88
N LEU A 300 -1.95 16.06 17.13
CA LEU A 300 -1.17 17.26 17.48
C LEU A 300 -1.74 18.03 18.68
N LEU A 301 -3.06 18.08 18.83
CA LEU A 301 -3.71 18.67 20.01
C LEU A 301 -3.38 17.91 21.30
N GLU A 302 -3.20 16.59 21.21
CA GLU A 302 -2.81 15.73 22.33
C GLU A 302 -1.31 15.79 22.67
N GLY A 303 -0.55 16.66 22.00
CA GLY A 303 0.89 16.83 22.22
C GLY A 303 1.76 15.85 21.41
N GLY A 304 1.19 15.15 20.44
CA GLY A 304 1.94 14.37 19.46
C GLY A 304 2.82 15.26 18.58
N THR A 305 3.86 14.67 18.00
CA THR A 305 4.81 15.39 17.13
C THR A 305 4.92 14.74 15.76
N ALA A 306 4.90 15.55 14.71
CA ALA A 306 5.25 15.09 13.38
C ALA A 306 6.79 15.08 13.22
N GLU A 307 7.40 13.90 13.20
CA GLU A 307 8.85 13.75 13.05
C GLU A 307 9.35 14.49 11.79
N ASN A 308 10.44 15.25 11.93
CA ASN A 308 11.08 16.00 10.84
C ASN A 308 10.29 17.20 10.27
N PHE A 309 9.22 17.64 10.94
CA PHE A 309 8.51 18.87 10.59
C PHE A 309 8.74 19.97 11.65
N GLY A 310 9.20 21.13 11.18
CA GLY A 310 9.34 22.32 12.03
C GLY A 310 8.01 23.03 12.32
N PRO A 311 8.02 24.04 13.21
CA PRO A 311 6.86 24.89 13.50
C PRO A 311 6.39 25.68 12.27
N SER A 312 5.20 26.27 12.33
CA SER A 312 4.69 27.16 11.28
C SER A 312 5.61 28.35 11.06
N THR A 313 5.94 28.64 9.79
CA THR A 313 6.73 29.80 9.38
C THR A 313 5.84 30.95 8.95
N ASP A 314 5.01 30.73 7.94
CA ASP A 314 4.28 31.79 7.22
C ASP A 314 2.77 31.73 7.43
N TYR A 315 2.24 30.53 7.72
CA TYR A 315 0.81 30.27 7.86
C TYR A 315 0.52 29.35 9.05
N ASP A 316 -0.58 29.60 9.72
CA ASP A 316 -1.16 28.77 10.76
C ASP A 316 -2.46 28.13 10.26
N LEU A 317 -2.71 26.89 10.68
CA LEU A 317 -4.00 26.23 10.56
C LEU A 317 -4.82 26.54 11.82
N LEU A 318 -5.98 27.14 11.66
CA LEU A 318 -6.93 27.35 12.76
C LEU A 318 -7.71 26.06 13.00
N VAL A 319 -7.66 25.58 14.23
CA VAL A 319 -8.48 24.48 14.72
C VAL A 319 -9.39 24.97 15.85
N ASP A 320 -10.24 24.10 16.36
CA ASP A 320 -11.24 24.45 17.38
C ASP A 320 -10.60 25.13 18.60
N GLU A 321 -11.38 25.96 19.30
CA GLU A 321 -10.95 26.77 20.46
C GLU A 321 -9.87 27.83 20.16
N GLY A 322 -9.63 28.12 18.88
CA GLY A 322 -8.69 29.17 18.45
C GLY A 322 -7.22 28.74 18.51
N VAL A 323 -6.97 27.44 18.69
CA VAL A 323 -5.63 26.87 18.67
C VAL A 323 -5.05 26.96 17.24
N ARG A 324 -3.74 27.19 17.16
CA ARG A 324 -2.99 27.32 15.91
C ARG A 324 -2.03 26.16 15.77
N LEU A 325 -2.17 25.39 14.69
CA LEU A 325 -1.27 24.29 14.34
C LEU A 325 -0.48 24.63 13.07
N ALA A 326 0.65 23.97 12.85
CA ALA A 326 1.39 24.14 11.61
C ALA A 326 0.74 23.35 10.46
N PRO A 327 0.31 24.00 9.35
CA PRO A 327 -0.35 23.31 8.23
C PRO A 327 0.47 22.13 7.67
N LYS A 328 1.79 22.30 7.56
CA LYS A 328 2.71 21.24 7.09
C LYS A 328 2.77 20.04 8.03
N GLN A 329 2.70 20.26 9.34
CA GLN A 329 2.71 19.17 10.32
C GLN A 329 1.43 18.36 10.22
N VAL A 330 0.28 19.05 10.22
CA VAL A 330 -1.05 18.43 10.09
C VAL A 330 -1.12 17.61 8.80
N PHE A 331 -0.78 18.23 7.67
CA PHE A 331 -0.85 17.55 6.38
C PHE A 331 0.18 16.41 6.26
N GLY A 332 1.38 16.56 6.81
CA GLY A 332 2.41 15.50 6.79
C GLY A 332 1.97 14.23 7.54
N LEU A 333 1.34 14.39 8.70
CA LEU A 333 0.75 13.27 9.46
C LEU A 333 -0.42 12.64 8.70
N ALA A 334 -1.33 13.47 8.19
CA ALA A 334 -2.48 12.99 7.41
C ALA A 334 -2.05 12.23 6.15
N ALA A 335 -1.05 12.74 5.42
CA ALA A 335 -0.49 12.09 4.26
C ALA A 335 0.27 10.81 4.59
N THR A 336 0.94 10.74 5.75
CA THR A 336 1.58 9.52 6.22
C THR A 336 0.57 8.41 6.46
N ALA A 337 -0.55 8.74 7.13
CA ALA A 337 -1.64 7.81 7.36
C ALA A 337 -2.30 7.35 6.05
N ALA A 338 -2.60 8.29 5.14
CA ALA A 338 -3.28 7.99 3.88
C ALA A 338 -2.43 7.17 2.90
N LEU A 339 -1.11 7.36 2.90
CA LEU A 339 -0.20 6.75 1.92
C LEU A 339 0.54 5.52 2.44
N GLY A 340 0.51 5.26 3.76
CA GLY A 340 1.13 4.10 4.37
C GLY A 340 2.66 4.16 4.47
N PHE A 341 3.27 5.34 4.29
CA PHE A 341 4.71 5.56 4.49
C PHE A 341 4.96 6.96 5.09
N THR A 342 6.10 7.16 5.75
CA THR A 342 6.44 8.46 6.38
C THR A 342 6.63 9.57 5.35
N VAL A 343 5.71 10.53 5.31
CA VAL A 343 5.79 11.72 4.47
C VAL A 343 6.63 12.80 5.16
N ARG A 344 7.56 13.44 4.44
CA ARG A 344 8.48 14.47 4.94
C ARG A 344 8.23 15.82 4.26
N PRO A 345 8.75 16.96 4.79
CA PRO A 345 8.59 18.27 4.15
C PRO A 345 9.12 18.36 2.71
N VAL A 346 10.07 17.50 2.34
CA VAL A 346 10.61 17.44 0.97
C VAL A 346 9.62 16.85 -0.03
N HIS A 347 8.57 16.15 0.43
CA HIS A 347 7.60 15.48 -0.43
C HIS A 347 6.50 16.39 -0.96
N PHE A 348 6.24 17.55 -0.36
CA PHE A 348 5.15 18.41 -0.80
C PHE A 348 5.44 19.89 -0.48
N THR A 349 4.70 20.78 -1.13
CA THR A 349 4.70 22.21 -0.83
C THR A 349 3.43 22.58 -0.07
N ALA A 350 3.56 23.49 0.88
CA ALA A 350 2.43 24.08 1.57
C ALA A 350 2.51 25.60 1.39
N GLY A 351 1.41 26.17 0.90
CA GLY A 351 1.26 27.56 0.52
C GLY A 351 -0.06 27.73 -0.23
N VAL A 352 -0.44 28.97 -0.49
CA VAL A 352 -1.68 29.30 -1.22
C VAL A 352 -1.66 28.65 -2.61
N GLY A 353 -2.74 27.96 -2.96
CA GLY A 353 -2.89 27.26 -4.24
C GLY A 353 -2.12 25.94 -4.35
N THR A 354 -1.65 25.37 -3.23
CA THR A 354 -1.10 24.01 -3.23
C THR A 354 -2.13 23.00 -2.71
N VAL A 355 -2.00 21.75 -3.17
CA VAL A 355 -2.86 20.61 -2.76
C VAL A 355 -2.96 20.46 -1.23
N CYS A 356 -1.89 20.81 -0.52
CA CYS A 356 -1.89 20.80 0.95
C CYS A 356 -2.93 21.77 1.53
N PHE A 357 -2.98 23.02 1.06
CA PHE A 357 -3.93 24.00 1.58
C PHE A 357 -5.35 23.71 1.07
N ASP A 358 -5.50 23.34 -0.20
CA ASP A 358 -6.79 22.95 -0.77
C ASP A 358 -7.46 21.86 0.09
N LEU A 359 -6.73 20.80 0.42
CA LEU A 359 -7.28 19.68 1.20
C LEU A 359 -7.55 20.03 2.67
N LEU A 360 -6.75 20.91 3.28
CA LEU A 360 -7.00 21.40 4.63
C LEU A 360 -8.28 22.26 4.67
N GLU A 361 -8.49 23.10 3.65
CA GLU A 361 -9.68 23.94 3.50
C GLU A 361 -10.93 23.12 3.15
N GLU A 362 -10.82 22.16 2.23
CA GLU A 362 -11.88 21.19 1.92
C GLU A 362 -12.26 20.34 3.15
N ALA A 363 -11.29 20.02 4.02
CA ALA A 363 -11.57 19.36 5.29
C ALA A 363 -12.28 20.27 6.31
N GLY A 364 -12.46 21.56 6.01
CA GLY A 364 -13.21 22.51 6.82
C GLY A 364 -12.37 23.35 7.78
N TYR A 365 -11.04 23.37 7.62
CA TYR A 365 -10.14 24.18 8.42
C TYR A 365 -9.73 25.46 7.69
N ARG A 366 -9.39 26.51 8.42
CA ARG A 366 -8.96 27.78 7.83
C ARG A 366 -7.45 27.94 7.94
N VAL A 367 -6.78 28.19 6.83
CA VAL A 367 -5.36 28.54 6.81
C VAL A 367 -5.22 30.06 6.79
N VAL A 368 -4.44 30.61 7.73
CA VAL A 368 -4.28 32.07 7.88
C VAL A 368 -2.80 32.44 7.98
N SER A 369 -2.44 33.63 7.50
CA SER A 369 -1.07 34.12 7.64
C SER A 369 -0.69 34.30 9.10
N LYS A 370 0.58 34.03 9.42
CA LYS A 370 1.09 34.10 10.79
C LYS A 370 0.94 35.52 11.36
N GLY A 371 0.45 35.62 12.59
CA GLY A 371 0.26 36.89 13.30
C GLY A 371 -1.00 37.68 12.92
N VAL A 372 -1.82 37.21 11.97
CA VAL A 372 -3.14 37.79 11.72
C VAL A 372 -4.04 37.47 12.91
N GLU A 373 -4.49 38.49 13.64
CA GLU A 373 -5.56 38.33 14.62
C GLU A 373 -6.85 37.97 13.88
N VAL A 374 -7.31 36.74 14.09
CA VAL A 374 -8.60 36.29 13.57
C VAL A 374 -9.59 36.50 14.69
N LYS A 375 -10.48 37.48 14.54
CA LYS A 375 -11.66 37.57 15.39
C LYS A 375 -12.38 36.21 15.28
N PRO A 376 -12.79 35.58 16.39
CA PRO A 376 -13.63 34.39 16.33
C PRO A 376 -14.96 34.80 15.70
N VAL A 377 -15.02 34.69 14.38
CA VAL A 377 -16.18 34.90 13.55
C VAL A 377 -16.55 33.51 13.05
N ASP A 378 -17.80 33.15 13.32
CA ASP A 378 -18.50 31.93 12.87
C ASP A 378 -18.54 30.73 13.84
N LEU A 379 -18.96 30.99 15.08
CA LEU A 379 -19.77 30.07 15.89
C LEU A 379 -20.86 30.85 16.63
N LEU A 380 -21.38 31.93 16.02
CA LEU A 380 -22.60 32.54 16.52
C LEU A 380 -23.73 31.57 16.14
N PRO A 381 -24.48 31.05 17.14
CA PRO A 381 -25.69 30.30 16.86
C PRO A 381 -26.60 31.18 15.99
N ASP A 382 -27.40 30.57 15.11
CA ASP A 382 -28.39 31.32 14.34
C ASP A 382 -29.31 32.09 15.32
N SER A 383 -29.96 33.17 14.89
CA SER A 383 -30.71 34.04 15.82
C SER A 383 -31.76 33.29 16.66
N GLU A 384 -32.27 32.15 16.18
CA GLU A 384 -33.15 31.23 16.94
C GLU A 384 -32.43 30.42 18.02
N ASP A 385 -31.15 30.06 17.81
CA ASP A 385 -30.31 29.32 18.76
C ASP A 385 -29.74 30.24 19.86
N GLN A 386 -29.53 31.53 19.58
CA GLN A 386 -29.05 32.53 20.57
C GLN A 386 -30.09 32.82 21.66
N VAL A 387 -31.38 32.86 21.31
CA VAL A 387 -32.48 33.02 22.27
C VAL A 387 -32.53 31.87 23.29
N TRP A 388 -31.87 30.74 23.00
CA TRP A 388 -31.83 29.53 23.83
C TRP A 388 -30.52 29.35 24.61
N ALA A 389 -29.46 30.09 24.29
CA ALA A 389 -28.15 29.98 24.94
C ALA A 389 -28.07 30.63 26.33
N GLU A 390 -29.08 31.41 26.73
CA GLU A 390 -29.08 32.16 28.00
C GLU A 390 -29.25 31.28 29.25
N GLY A 391 -29.56 29.98 29.12
CA GLY A 391 -29.85 29.10 30.27
C GLY A 391 -28.97 27.87 30.46
N TYR A 392 -28.31 27.32 29.41
CA TYR A 392 -27.61 26.03 29.50
C TYR A 392 -26.28 26.03 28.70
N ARG A 393 -25.17 26.32 29.39
CA ARG A 393 -23.81 26.38 28.80
C ARG A 393 -23.38 25.09 28.08
N GLY A 394 -23.81 23.92 28.58
CA GLY A 394 -23.46 22.62 27.97
C GLY A 394 -24.06 22.42 26.57
N LEU A 395 -25.23 23.02 26.28
CA LEU A 395 -25.90 22.84 24.99
C LEU A 395 -25.26 23.70 23.88
N VAL A 396 -24.77 24.90 24.21
CA VAL A 396 -23.99 25.73 23.27
C VAL A 396 -22.69 25.00 22.89
N HIS A 397 -22.06 24.33 23.86
CA HIS A 397 -20.87 23.53 23.63
C HIS A 397 -21.14 22.33 22.72
N HIS A 398 -22.26 21.64 22.94
CA HIS A 398 -22.73 20.52 22.12
C HIS A 398 -23.00 20.95 20.67
N LEU A 399 -23.77 22.03 20.46
CA LEU A 399 -24.07 22.56 19.12
C LEU A 399 -22.82 23.04 18.37
N ARG A 400 -21.85 23.63 19.08
CA ARG A 400 -20.57 24.03 18.50
C ARG A 400 -19.76 22.84 18.02
N ARG A 401 -19.76 21.73 18.77
CA ARG A 401 -19.05 20.49 18.39
C ARG A 401 -19.72 19.78 17.21
N GLU A 402 -21.05 19.71 17.19
CA GLU A 402 -21.80 19.14 16.05
C GLU A 402 -21.55 19.91 14.74
N ARG A 403 -21.37 21.23 14.85
CA ARG A 403 -21.11 22.11 13.71
C ARG A 403 -19.62 22.37 13.46
N ALA A 404 -18.70 21.75 14.21
CA ALA A 404 -17.28 21.81 13.92
C ALA A 404 -17.03 21.19 12.55
N THR A 405 -16.74 22.03 11.56
CA THR A 405 -16.67 21.66 10.13
C THR A 405 -15.65 20.56 9.90
N GLY A 406 -14.52 20.60 10.62
CA GLY A 406 -13.52 19.53 10.62
C GLY A 406 -14.06 18.16 11.04
N LEU A 407 -14.79 18.11 12.16
CA LEU A 407 -15.37 16.88 12.70
C LEU A 407 -16.52 16.34 11.82
N SER A 408 -17.40 17.23 11.36
CA SER A 408 -18.52 16.90 10.49
C SER A 408 -18.04 16.32 9.15
N ASN A 409 -17.05 16.96 8.52
CA ASN A 409 -16.46 16.47 7.27
C ASN A 409 -15.73 15.14 7.46
N ALA A 410 -15.01 14.96 8.57
CA ALA A 410 -14.37 13.69 8.91
C ALA A 410 -15.37 12.55 9.05
N LYS A 411 -16.49 12.77 9.76
CA LYS A 411 -17.55 11.77 9.91
C LYS A 411 -18.17 11.38 8.57
N LYS A 412 -18.47 12.37 7.72
CA LYS A 412 -19.00 12.11 6.37
C LYS A 412 -18.00 11.33 5.51
N ALA A 413 -16.71 11.65 5.59
CA ALA A 413 -15.66 10.90 4.88
C ALA A 413 -15.57 9.44 5.34
N GLU A 414 -15.58 9.20 6.66
CA GLU A 414 -15.61 7.85 7.24
C GLU A 414 -16.86 7.07 6.77
N PHE A 415 -18.03 7.72 6.80
CA PHE A 415 -19.28 7.11 6.40
C PHE A 415 -19.26 6.67 4.93
N ARG A 416 -18.77 7.54 4.02
CA ARG A 416 -18.59 7.19 2.60
C ARG A 416 -17.63 6.03 2.42
N ARG A 417 -16.52 6.00 3.17
CA ARG A 417 -15.55 4.89 3.11
C ARG A 417 -16.17 3.55 3.51
N LYS A 418 -17.01 3.54 4.55
CA LYS A 418 -17.67 2.33 5.06
C LYS A 418 -18.85 1.86 4.20
N HIS A 419 -19.63 2.79 3.66
CA HIS A 419 -20.91 2.49 3.04
C HIS A 419 -21.00 2.80 1.54
N GLY A 420 -19.97 3.41 0.95
CA GLY A 420 -19.90 3.80 -0.46
C GLY A 420 -20.69 5.07 -0.82
N LYS A 421 -21.70 5.46 -0.01
CA LYS A 421 -22.56 6.64 -0.22
C LYS A 421 -23.04 7.24 1.10
N LEU A 422 -23.46 8.51 1.08
CA LEU A 422 -24.12 9.15 2.23
C LEU A 422 -25.62 8.90 2.19
N PHE A 423 -26.17 8.38 3.30
CA PHE A 423 -27.60 8.26 3.52
C PHE A 423 -27.93 8.54 4.99
N CYS A 424 -29.20 8.82 5.30
CA CYS A 424 -29.60 9.03 6.68
C CYS A 424 -29.60 7.71 7.46
N GLU A 425 -28.88 7.63 8.58
CA GLU A 425 -28.85 6.44 9.42
C GLU A 425 -30.19 6.11 10.11
N SER A 426 -31.11 7.07 10.19
CA SER A 426 -32.42 6.88 10.83
C SER A 426 -33.52 6.45 9.86
N CYS A 427 -33.68 7.18 8.74
CA CYS A 427 -34.73 6.89 7.77
C CYS A 427 -34.23 6.18 6.50
N HIS A 428 -32.92 5.93 6.40
CA HIS A 428 -32.25 5.29 5.26
C HIS A 428 -32.42 6.00 3.91
N VAL A 429 -32.85 7.26 3.94
CA VAL A 429 -33.01 8.05 2.73
C VAL A 429 -31.65 8.34 2.11
N ASP A 430 -31.52 8.01 0.82
CA ASP A 430 -30.44 8.47 -0.04
C ASP A 430 -30.86 9.82 -0.64
N PRO A 431 -30.23 10.93 -0.23
CA PRO A 431 -30.64 12.23 -0.70
C PRO A 431 -30.17 12.53 -2.13
N VAL A 432 -29.16 11.82 -2.66
CA VAL A 432 -28.71 11.99 -4.05
C VAL A 432 -29.72 11.38 -5.01
N GLU A 433 -30.32 10.24 -4.64
CA GLU A 433 -31.43 9.64 -5.40
C GLU A 433 -32.66 10.57 -5.46
N ILE A 434 -32.89 11.40 -4.44
CA ILE A 434 -34.07 12.29 -4.36
C ILE A 434 -33.80 13.68 -4.93
N TYR A 435 -32.67 14.29 -4.58
CA TYR A 435 -32.38 15.71 -4.83
C TYR A 435 -31.28 15.93 -5.88
N GLY A 436 -30.72 14.86 -6.44
CA GLY A 436 -29.66 14.93 -7.46
C GLY A 436 -28.28 15.22 -6.88
N GLU A 437 -27.39 15.77 -7.72
CA GLU A 437 -25.95 15.91 -7.43
C GLU A 437 -25.62 16.69 -6.14
N PHE A 438 -26.51 17.60 -5.71
CA PHE A 438 -26.34 18.39 -4.49
C PHE A 438 -27.03 17.77 -3.25
N GLY A 439 -27.67 16.60 -3.41
CA GLY A 439 -28.47 15.99 -2.35
C GLY A 439 -27.68 15.67 -1.08
N GLU A 440 -26.39 15.38 -1.17
CA GLU A 440 -25.55 15.12 0.01
C GLU A 440 -25.49 16.31 0.99
N ALA A 441 -25.75 17.54 0.54
CA ALA A 441 -25.87 18.71 1.41
C ALA A 441 -26.99 18.56 2.45
N CYS A 442 -27.98 17.68 2.21
CA CYS A 442 -29.06 17.39 3.14
C CYS A 442 -28.67 16.50 4.33
N ILE A 443 -27.46 15.90 4.32
CA ILE A 443 -26.96 15.09 5.42
C ILE A 443 -26.16 15.97 6.39
N GLU A 444 -26.60 15.98 7.63
CA GLU A 444 -26.02 16.69 8.77
C GLU A 444 -25.42 15.66 9.74
N VAL A 445 -24.40 16.08 10.49
CA VAL A 445 -23.78 15.23 11.50
C VAL A 445 -24.35 15.59 12.86
N HIS A 446 -24.90 14.59 13.54
CA HIS A 446 -25.54 14.71 14.83
C HIS A 446 -24.72 13.98 15.89
N HIS A 447 -24.55 14.56 17.07
CA HIS A 447 -23.91 13.87 18.18
C HIS A 447 -24.94 13.01 18.90
N HIS A 448 -24.70 11.71 18.95
CA HIS A 448 -25.60 10.79 19.64
C HIS A 448 -25.59 11.10 21.14
N ALA A 449 -26.74 11.50 21.66
CA ALA A 449 -26.87 12.25 22.90
C ALA A 449 -26.85 11.44 24.21
N VAL A 450 -26.39 10.19 24.19
CA VAL A 450 -26.36 9.33 25.40
C VAL A 450 -25.49 9.93 26.52
N HIS A 451 -24.67 10.95 26.22
CA HIS A 451 -23.73 11.55 27.18
C HIS A 451 -23.93 13.05 27.48
N VAL A 452 -24.97 13.76 27.00
CA VAL A 452 -25.08 15.22 27.23
C VAL A 452 -25.15 15.60 28.72
N ALA A 453 -25.73 14.74 29.57
CA ALA A 453 -25.78 14.93 31.03
C ALA A 453 -24.45 14.62 31.75
N GLU A 454 -23.50 13.94 31.09
CA GLU A 454 -22.23 13.46 31.66
C GLU A 454 -21.00 14.09 30.99
N MET A 455 -21.20 14.95 29.98
CA MET A 455 -20.15 15.68 29.29
C MET A 455 -19.60 16.79 30.19
N GLY A 456 -18.61 16.46 31.03
CA GLY A 456 -17.75 17.46 31.66
C GLY A 456 -16.87 18.18 30.61
N ASP A 457 -16.22 19.28 31.02
CA ASP A 457 -15.40 20.14 30.15
C ASP A 457 -14.28 19.39 29.37
N ASN A 458 -13.92 18.17 29.79
CA ASN A 458 -12.87 17.34 29.20
C ASN A 458 -13.37 16.13 28.37
N HIS A 459 -14.67 15.98 28.11
CA HIS A 459 -15.17 14.86 27.30
C HIS A 459 -14.65 14.98 25.86
N LYS A 460 -14.03 13.91 25.35
CA LYS A 460 -13.51 13.83 23.98
C LYS A 460 -14.53 13.15 23.06
N THR A 461 -14.98 13.86 22.03
CA THR A 461 -15.90 13.34 21.02
C THR A 461 -15.15 12.51 19.98
N THR A 462 -15.56 11.27 19.77
CA THR A 462 -15.05 10.39 18.71
C THR A 462 -16.00 10.37 17.52
N LEU A 463 -15.57 9.83 16.37
CA LEU A 463 -16.46 9.67 15.21
C LEU A 463 -17.58 8.65 15.47
N GLU A 464 -17.41 7.73 16.41
CA GLU A 464 -18.41 6.73 16.81
C GLU A 464 -19.57 7.35 17.58
N ASP A 465 -19.31 8.48 18.25
CA ASP A 465 -20.32 9.25 18.97
C ASP A 465 -21.23 10.07 18.03
N LEU A 466 -20.97 10.03 16.72
CA LEU A 466 -21.64 10.84 15.71
C LEU A 466 -22.48 9.99 14.75
N ARG A 467 -23.55 10.57 14.23
CA ARG A 467 -24.43 9.98 13.22
C ARG A 467 -24.69 10.92 12.05
N CYS A 468 -24.78 10.38 10.84
CA CYS A 468 -25.20 11.05 9.63
C CYS A 468 -26.74 11.01 9.51
N LEU A 469 -27.41 12.14 9.72
CA LEU A 469 -28.87 12.24 9.65
C LEU A 469 -29.29 13.21 8.55
N CYS A 470 -30.43 12.98 7.89
CA CYS A 470 -30.99 14.01 7.02
C CYS A 470 -31.51 15.19 7.86
N ALA A 471 -31.58 16.39 7.29
CA ALA A 471 -32.03 17.60 7.98
C ALA A 471 -33.38 17.44 8.73
N ASN A 472 -34.28 16.58 8.25
CA ASN A 472 -35.54 16.30 8.94
C ASN A 472 -35.36 15.38 10.16
N CYS A 473 -34.66 14.25 10.00
CA CYS A 473 -34.35 13.35 11.11
C CYS A 473 -33.49 14.06 12.17
N HIS A 474 -32.56 14.91 11.75
CA HIS A 474 -31.75 15.72 12.64
C HIS A 474 -32.58 16.65 13.53
N ARG A 475 -33.50 17.42 12.92
CA ARG A 475 -34.47 18.27 13.66
C ARG A 475 -35.36 17.47 14.61
N ILE A 476 -35.80 16.27 14.20
CA ILE A 476 -36.63 15.39 15.02
C ILE A 476 -35.85 14.91 16.24
N GLU A 477 -34.61 14.45 16.06
CA GLU A 477 -33.75 14.00 17.17
C GLU A 477 -33.47 15.14 18.15
N HIS A 478 -33.09 16.33 17.68
CA HIS A 478 -32.98 17.49 18.57
C HIS A 478 -34.27 17.77 19.33
N ARG A 479 -35.46 17.61 18.71
CA ARG A 479 -36.74 17.78 19.41
C ARG A 479 -37.02 16.69 20.46
N ARG A 480 -36.61 15.44 20.21
CA ARG A 480 -36.68 14.35 21.20
C ARG A 480 -35.76 14.62 22.39
N LEU A 481 -34.57 15.13 22.14
CA LEU A 481 -33.64 15.51 23.20
C LEU A 481 -34.19 16.65 24.06
N ARG A 482 -34.86 17.64 23.46
CA ARG A 482 -35.60 18.71 24.17
C ARG A 482 -36.72 18.21 25.09
N THR A 483 -37.17 16.95 24.95
CA THR A 483 -38.24 16.35 25.79
C THR A 483 -37.73 15.35 26.82
N LEU A 484 -36.44 14.96 26.74
CA LEU A 484 -35.80 13.99 27.64
C LEU A 484 -34.81 14.65 28.62
N SER A 485 -34.38 15.89 28.36
CA SER A 485 -33.73 16.82 29.31
C SER A 485 -34.76 17.58 30.13
#